data_AF-A0A1E5H117-F1
#
_entry.id   AF-A0A1E5H117-F1
#
_cell.length_a   1.000
_cell.length_b   1.000
_cell.length_c   1.000
_cell.angle_alpha   90.00
_cell.angle_beta   90.00
_cell.angle_gamma   90.00
#
_symmetry.space_group_name_H-M   'P 1'
#
loop_
_entity.id
_entity.type
_entity.pdbx_description
1 polymer ?
#
loop_
_entity_poly.entity_id
_entity_poly.type
_entity_poly.pdbx_seq_one_letter_code
_entity_poly.pdbx_strand_id
1 'polypeptide(L)'
;MAIVKAEGLTDEEVARFDEVARLNEMSRSEFIRYIIRNISTFPEVLDAELRMKAIVDDIVAHLDLNTKILMKNIELGYLPPIIEKAEAGNKTN
;
A
#
# COMPACT_ATOMS: atom_id res chain seq x y z
N MET A 1 -30.83 -25.30 -1.08
CA MET A 1 -29.54 -24.63 -1.34
C MET A 1 -29.84 -23.37 -2.13
N ALA A 2 -29.58 -22.18 -1.58
CA ALA A 2 -29.88 -20.93 -2.27
C ALA A 2 -28.80 -20.64 -3.32
N ILE A 3 -29.20 -20.33 -4.55
CA ILE A 3 -28.29 -19.92 -5.63
C ILE A 3 -28.38 -18.39 -5.70
N VAL A 4 -27.34 -17.70 -5.25
CA VAL A 4 -27.22 -16.25 -5.39
C VAL A 4 -26.50 -15.97 -6.69
N LYS A 5 -27.16 -15.27 -7.62
CA LYS A 5 -26.52 -14.73 -8.83
C LYS A 5 -25.99 -13.35 -8.49
N ALA A 6 -24.69 -13.13 -8.67
CA ALA A 6 -24.10 -11.81 -8.58
C ALA A 6 -24.38 -11.07 -9.90
N GLU A 7 -25.08 -9.94 -9.81
CA GLU A 7 -25.31 -9.04 -10.94
C GLU A 7 -24.41 -7.81 -10.80
N GLY A 8 -23.96 -7.23 -11.92
CA GLY A 8 -23.15 -6.00 -11.92
C GLY A 8 -21.64 -6.17 -11.81
N LEU A 9 -21.10 -7.38 -11.97
CA LEU A 9 -19.65 -7.60 -12.08
C LEU A 9 -19.21 -7.54 -13.55
N THR A 10 -18.09 -6.88 -13.79
CA THR A 10 -17.41 -6.90 -15.10
C THR A 10 -16.63 -8.21 -15.29
N ASP A 11 -16.35 -8.57 -16.55
CA ASP A 11 -15.56 -9.76 -16.86
C ASP A 11 -14.15 -9.70 -16.26
N GLU A 12 -13.57 -8.50 -16.15
CA GLU A 12 -12.26 -8.27 -15.52
C GLU A 12 -12.31 -8.56 -14.01
N GLU A 13 -13.36 -8.14 -13.32
CA GLU A 13 -13.54 -8.40 -11.89
C GLU A 13 -13.75 -9.90 -11.62
N VAL A 14 -14.49 -10.58 -12.50
CA VAL A 14 -14.67 -12.04 -12.42
C VAL A 14 -13.35 -12.76 -12.65
N ALA A 15 -12.59 -12.37 -13.66
CA ALA A 15 -11.28 -12.96 -13.96
C ALA A 15 -10.27 -12.75 -12.82
N ARG A 16 -10.25 -11.55 -12.22
CA ARG A 16 -9.42 -11.26 -11.05
C ARG A 16 -9.84 -12.09 -9.85
N PHE A 17 -11.15 -12.26 -9.63
CA PHE A 17 -11.66 -13.08 -8.54
C PHE A 17 -11.29 -14.56 -8.72
N ASP A 18 -11.37 -15.09 -9.93
CA ASP A 18 -10.95 -16.46 -10.26
C ASP A 18 -9.47 -16.68 -10.04
N GLU A 19 -8.64 -15.72 -10.44
CA GLU A 19 -7.20 -15.83 -10.26
C GLU A 19 -6.85 -15.89 -8.78
N VAL A 20 -7.49 -15.07 -7.94
CA VAL A 20 -7.29 -15.11 -6.49
C VAL A 20 -7.80 -16.44 -5.90
N ALA A 21 -8.94 -16.94 -6.33
CA ALA A 21 -9.44 -18.24 -5.89
C ALA A 21 -8.46 -19.37 -6.27
N ARG A 22 -7.91 -19.33 -7.48
CA ARG A 22 -6.91 -20.26 -8.00
C ARG A 22 -5.60 -20.21 -7.20
N LEU A 23 -5.11 -19.02 -6.87
CA LEU A 23 -3.91 -18.83 -6.05
C LEU A 23 -4.07 -19.40 -4.63
N ASN A 24 -5.30 -19.47 -4.13
CA ASN A 24 -5.63 -20.08 -2.84
C ASN A 24 -6.01 -21.57 -2.96
N GLU A 25 -5.82 -22.18 -4.13
CA GLU A 25 -6.17 -23.58 -4.42
C GLU A 25 -7.64 -23.91 -4.14
N MET A 26 -8.54 -22.93 -4.29
CA MET A 26 -9.97 -23.06 -4.05
C MET A 26 -10.75 -22.89 -5.34
N SER A 27 -11.87 -23.61 -5.47
CA SER A 27 -12.86 -23.25 -6.49
C SER A 27 -13.48 -21.89 -6.17
N ARG A 28 -13.97 -21.17 -7.19
CA ARG A 28 -14.70 -19.91 -7.03
C ARG A 28 -15.77 -20.00 -5.93
N SER A 29 -16.53 -21.09 -5.91
CA SER A 29 -17.61 -21.29 -4.93
C SER A 29 -17.10 -21.53 -3.51
N GLU A 30 -15.96 -22.22 -3.35
CA GLU A 30 -15.33 -22.40 -2.05
C GLU A 30 -14.74 -21.10 -1.53
N PHE A 31 -14.11 -20.33 -2.42
CA PHE A 31 -13.53 -19.04 -2.07
C PHE A 31 -14.61 -18.04 -1.65
N ILE A 32 -15.74 -17.97 -2.37
CA ILE A 32 -16.90 -17.15 -1.94
C ILE A 32 -17.38 -17.58 -0.55
N ARG A 33 -17.53 -18.89 -0.29
CA ARG A 33 -17.94 -19.39 1.03
C ARG A 33 -16.93 -19.09 2.11
N TYR A 34 -15.63 -19.16 1.80
CA TYR A 34 -14.55 -18.79 2.70
C TYR A 34 -14.62 -17.31 3.06
N ILE A 35 -14.76 -16.42 2.07
CA ILE A 35 -14.89 -14.98 2.30
C ILE A 35 -16.14 -14.67 3.13
N ILE A 36 -17.31 -15.22 2.80
CA ILE A 36 -18.54 -14.99 3.57
C ILE A 36 -18.39 -15.46 5.03
N ARG A 37 -17.70 -16.57 5.28
CA ARG A 37 -17.46 -17.10 6.63
C ARG A 37 -16.46 -16.27 7.43
N ASN A 38 -15.51 -15.63 6.75
CA ASN A 38 -14.45 -14.83 7.37
C ASN A 38 -14.69 -13.32 7.24
N ILE A 39 -15.83 -12.89 6.68
CA ILE A 39 -16.13 -11.47 6.49
C ILE A 39 -16.24 -10.72 7.82
N SER A 40 -16.49 -11.46 8.92
CA SER A 40 -16.51 -10.95 10.28
C SER A 40 -15.13 -10.87 10.96
N THR A 41 -14.09 -11.54 10.41
CA THR A 41 -12.68 -11.45 10.87
C THR A 41 -11.80 -10.59 9.95
N PHE A 42 -12.26 -10.31 8.72
CA PHE A 42 -11.71 -9.28 7.85
C PHE A 42 -11.71 -7.83 8.39
N PRO A 43 -12.65 -7.39 9.26
CA PRO A 43 -12.66 -6.03 9.80
C PRO A 43 -11.39 -5.73 10.62
N GLU A 44 -10.82 -6.74 11.29
CA GLU A 44 -9.60 -6.58 12.08
C GLU A 44 -8.36 -6.40 11.20
N VAL A 45 -8.33 -7.05 10.04
CA VAL A 45 -7.27 -6.87 9.03
C VAL A 45 -7.40 -5.52 8.33
N LEU A 46 -8.62 -5.12 7.97
CA LEU A 46 -8.89 -3.81 7.36
C LEU A 46 -8.61 -2.66 8.34
N ASP A 47 -8.97 -2.81 9.62
CA ASP A 47 -8.65 -1.83 10.68
C ASP A 47 -7.13 -1.75 10.91
N ALA A 48 -6.42 -2.89 10.91
CA ALA A 48 -4.96 -2.89 10.99
C ALA A 48 -4.30 -2.19 9.79
N GLU A 49 -4.79 -2.42 8.57
CA GLU A 49 -4.29 -1.79 7.35
C GLU A 49 -4.56 -0.27 7.34
N LEU A 50 -5.76 0.15 7.75
CA LEU A 50 -6.11 1.58 7.87
C LEU A 50 -5.28 2.28 8.95
N ARG A 51 -5.01 1.63 10.09
CA ARG A 51 -4.13 2.16 11.14
C ARG A 51 -2.68 2.26 10.66
N MET A 52 -2.19 1.25 9.96
CA MET A 52 -0.83 1.26 9.41
C MET A 52 -0.67 2.36 8.36
N LYS A 53 -1.69 2.56 7.51
CA LYS A 53 -1.74 3.67 6.56
C LYS A 53 -1.71 5.03 7.27
N ALA A 54 -2.51 5.22 8.32
CA ALA A 54 -2.51 6.48 9.07
C ALA A 54 -1.13 6.79 9.70
N ILE A 55 -0.46 5.78 10.27
CA ILE A 55 0.90 5.94 10.82
C ILE A 55 1.90 6.32 9.74
N VAL A 56 1.84 5.69 8.57
CA VAL A 56 2.73 6.01 7.44
C VAL A 56 2.48 7.42 6.94
N ASP A 57 1.23 7.83 6.79
CA ASP A 57 0.85 9.18 6.35
C ASP A 57 1.39 10.24 7.34
N ASP A 58 1.29 10.00 8.65
CA ASP A 58 1.83 10.89 9.69
C ASP A 58 3.37 10.98 9.64
N ILE A 59 4.07 9.84 9.48
CA ILE A 59 5.53 9.81 9.35
C ILE A 59 5.96 10.62 8.12
N VAL A 60 5.29 10.44 6.98
CA VAL A 60 5.59 11.16 5.74
C VAL A 60 5.37 12.67 5.93
N ALA A 61 4.29 13.08 6.58
CA ALA A 61 4.02 14.49 6.86
C ALA A 61 5.10 15.12 7.74
N HIS A 62 5.57 14.40 8.77
CA HIS A 62 6.67 14.86 9.61
C HIS A 62 8.01 14.95 8.86
N LEU A 63 8.32 13.97 8.00
CA LEU A 63 9.53 13.99 7.17
C LEU A 63 9.49 15.14 6.15
N ASP A 64 8.34 15.41 5.55
CA ASP A 64 8.14 16.53 4.62
C ASP A 64 8.32 17.88 5.35
N LEU A 65 7.72 18.04 6.54
CA LEU A 65 7.89 19.24 7.34
C LEU A 65 9.36 19.46 7.73
N ASN A 66 10.04 18.40 8.18
CA ASN A 66 11.46 18.46 8.53
C ASN A 66 12.32 18.82 7.32
N THR A 67 12.01 18.27 6.15
CA THR A 67 12.66 18.61 4.88
C THR A 67 12.45 20.09 4.54
N LYS A 68 11.22 20.61 4.66
CA LYS A 68 10.90 22.02 4.43
C LYS A 68 11.64 22.94 5.39
N ILE A 69 11.71 22.61 6.67
CA ILE A 69 12.45 23.39 7.68
C ILE A 69 13.95 23.39 7.36
N LEU A 70 14.50 22.24 7.00
CA LEU A 70 15.91 22.11 6.63
C LEU A 70 16.24 23.00 5.43
N MET A 71 15.45 22.90 4.35
CA MET A 71 15.60 23.74 3.17
C MET A 71 15.48 25.22 3.51
N LYS A 72 14.53 25.59 4.40
CA LYS A 72 14.36 26.98 4.81
C LYS A 72 15.56 27.52 5.60
N ASN A 73 16.13 26.71 6.49
CA ASN A 73 17.32 27.09 7.24
C ASN A 73 18.56 27.23 6.35
N ILE A 74 18.64 26.45 5.26
CA ILE A 74 19.67 26.62 4.22
C ILE A 74 19.46 27.94 3.46
N GLU A 75 18.23 28.24 3.03
CA GLU A 75 17.91 29.51 2.35
C GLU A 75 18.24 30.73 3.20
N LEU A 76 17.96 30.65 4.51
CA LEU A 76 18.24 31.73 5.46
C LEU A 76 19.71 31.82 5.87
N GLY A 77 20.56 30.90 5.40
CA GLY A 77 22.00 30.87 5.69
C GLY A 77 22.35 30.37 7.09
N TYR A 78 21.40 29.80 7.83
CA TYR A 78 21.65 29.19 9.14
C TYR A 78 22.33 27.83 9.03
N LEU A 79 22.17 27.14 7.89
CA LEU A 79 22.82 25.86 7.61
C LEU A 79 23.52 25.91 6.24
N PRO A 80 24.64 25.19 6.07
CA PRO A 80 25.28 25.07 4.78
C PRO A 80 24.39 24.28 3.80
N PRO A 81 24.43 24.59 2.49
CA PRO A 81 23.67 23.84 1.49
C PRO A 81 24.09 22.37 1.48
N ILE A 82 23.11 21.49 1.32
CA ILE A 82 23.33 20.05 1.20
C ILE A 82 24.03 19.82 -0.15
N ILE A 83 25.32 19.49 -0.10
CA ILE A 83 26.05 19.05 -1.27
C ILE A 83 25.76 17.56 -1.42
N GLU A 84 24.88 17.19 -2.37
CA GLU A 84 24.84 15.82 -2.85
C GLU A 84 26.24 15.48 -3.37
N LYS A 85 26.90 14.50 -2.72
CA LYS A 85 28.09 13.88 -3.33
C LYS A 85 27.62 13.10 -4.55
N ALA A 86 27.47 13.77 -5.69
CA ALA A 86 27.39 13.13 -6.98
C ALA A 86 28.73 12.40 -7.21
N GLU A 87 28.66 11.08 -7.14
CA GLU A 87 29.59 10.07 -7.63
C GLU A 87 31.02 10.55 -7.98
N ALA A 88 31.98 10.26 -7.08
CA ALA A 88 33.36 10.08 -7.52
C ALA A 88 33.51 8.69 -8.15
N GLY A 89 32.91 8.51 -9.33
CA GLY A 89 33.46 7.57 -10.30
C GLY A 89 34.81 8.13 -10.72
N ASN A 90 35.90 7.65 -10.11
CA ASN A 90 37.23 7.89 -10.64
C ASN A 90 37.94 6.56 -10.85
N LYS A 91 38.00 6.23 -12.14
CA LYS A 91 38.88 5.28 -12.79
C LYS A 91 40.31 5.47 -12.26
N THR A 92 40.97 4.38 -11.90
CA THR A 92 42.43 4.26 -12.07
C THR A 92 42.75 2.84 -12.53
N ASN A 93 43.43 2.82 -13.68
CA ASN A 93 44.14 1.69 -14.28
C ASN A 93 45.13 1.06 -13.30
#